data_AF-A0A7C2K271-F1
#
_entry.id   AF-A0A7C2K271-F1
#
_cell.length_a   1.000
_cell.length_b   1.000
_cell.length_c   1.000
_cell.angle_alpha   90.00
_cell.angle_beta   90.00
_cell.angle_gamma   90.00
#
_symmetry.space_group_name_H-M   'P 1'
#
loop_
_entity.id
_entity.type
_entity.pdbx_description
1 polymer ?
#
loop_
_entity_poly.entity_id
_entity_poly.type
_entity_poly.pdbx_seq_one_letter_code
_entity_poly.pdbx_strand_id
1 'polypeptide(L)'
;MKWSRSLIPTLKENPKEAETPSHRLLLRGGFITQHQSGVYTFLPLGWRVMLKIQNIIREEMDAIGAQELLMPALTTGDVWKLSGRWESFGKDMFKLKDRKGKDIALAPTHEEIISLLAKDYIRSYRDLPQIWYQLQTKFRDEPRPRGGILSSQRIHNERFIQLLTKTGKVWKSVIRNIKKPIPKFSRDAV
;
A
#
# COMPACT_ATOMS: atom_id res chain seq x y z
N MET A 1 -16.94 23.65 -11.97
CA MET A 1 -16.90 22.57 -12.99
C MET A 1 -18.30 22.49 -13.59
N LYS A 2 -18.46 22.70 -14.91
CA LYS A 2 -19.79 22.64 -15.55
C LYS A 2 -20.20 21.18 -15.73
N TRP A 3 -21.44 20.83 -15.37
CA TRP A 3 -21.94 19.45 -15.44
C TRP A 3 -21.82 18.87 -16.86
N SER A 4 -22.16 19.65 -17.89
CA SER A 4 -22.08 19.24 -19.30
C SER A 4 -20.68 18.86 -19.81
N ARG A 5 -19.62 19.20 -19.05
CA ARG A 5 -18.23 18.86 -19.36
C ARG A 5 -17.63 17.85 -18.37
N SER A 6 -18.46 17.23 -17.54
CA SER A 6 -18.05 16.36 -16.45
C SER A 6 -18.41 14.90 -16.74
N LEU A 7 -17.48 13.97 -16.50
CA LEU A 7 -17.77 12.54 -16.53
C LEU A 7 -18.43 12.12 -15.20
N ILE A 8 -19.76 12.18 -15.15
CA ILE A 8 -20.56 11.79 -13.98
C ILE A 8 -21.73 10.91 -14.45
N PRO A 9 -21.48 9.61 -14.72
CA PRO A 9 -22.50 8.68 -15.18
C PRO A 9 -23.36 8.22 -14.01
N THR A 10 -24.42 8.97 -13.70
CA THR A 10 -25.36 8.58 -12.63
C THR A 10 -26.28 7.44 -13.06
N LEU A 11 -26.59 6.52 -12.15
CA LEU A 11 -27.51 5.40 -12.40
C LEU A 11 -28.87 5.62 -11.73
N LYS A 12 -29.95 5.44 -12.51
CA LYS A 12 -31.33 5.55 -12.02
C LYS A 12 -31.66 4.41 -11.06
N GLU A 13 -31.32 3.19 -11.46
CA GLU A 13 -31.61 1.96 -10.72
C GLU A 13 -30.45 1.54 -9.81
N ASN A 14 -30.76 0.68 -8.83
CA ASN A 14 -29.75 0.12 -7.94
C ASN A 14 -29.00 -1.02 -8.66
N PRO A 15 -27.66 -0.95 -8.75
CA PRO A 15 -26.87 -2.07 -9.29
C PRO A 15 -27.09 -3.34 -8.48
N LYS A 16 -27.39 -4.45 -9.16
CA LYS A 16 -27.65 -5.76 -8.51
C LYS A 16 -26.41 -6.33 -7.81
N GLU A 17 -25.23 -5.95 -8.27
CA GLU A 17 -23.92 -6.38 -7.75
C GLU A 17 -23.57 -5.71 -6.41
N ALA A 18 -24.30 -4.67 -6.00
CA ALA A 18 -23.99 -3.89 -4.81
C ALA A 18 -24.83 -4.32 -3.59
N GLU A 19 -24.23 -5.15 -2.74
CA GLU A 19 -24.84 -5.61 -1.48
C GLU A 19 -24.94 -4.48 -0.44
N THR A 20 -23.87 -3.70 -0.24
CA THR A 20 -23.81 -2.67 0.81
C THR A 20 -24.40 -1.33 0.37
N PRO A 21 -25.05 -0.56 1.28
CA PRO A 21 -25.63 0.75 0.95
C PRO A 21 -24.59 1.75 0.42
N SER A 22 -23.39 1.78 1.01
CA SER A 22 -22.30 2.67 0.58
C SER A 22 -21.84 2.35 -0.84
N HIS A 23 -21.64 1.06 -1.16
CA HIS A 23 -21.25 0.63 -2.50
C HIS A 23 -22.29 1.02 -3.55
N ARG A 24 -23.58 0.81 -3.23
CA ARG A 24 -24.70 1.18 -4.09
C ARG A 24 -24.74 2.68 -4.38
N LEU A 25 -24.53 3.52 -3.36
CA LEU A 25 -24.51 4.98 -3.52
C LEU A 25 -23.31 5.46 -4.34
N LEU A 26 -22.13 4.87 -4.13
CA LEU A 26 -20.93 5.24 -4.87
C LEU A 26 -21.04 4.90 -6.37
N LEU A 27 -21.64 3.76 -6.71
CA LEU A 27 -21.92 3.39 -8.10
C LEU A 27 -23.01 4.31 -8.70
N ARG A 28 -24.13 4.50 -8.00
CA ARG A 28 -25.23 5.32 -8.51
C ARG A 28 -24.87 6.79 -8.69
N GLY A 29 -24.05 7.34 -7.80
CA GLY A 29 -23.59 8.72 -7.87
C GLY A 29 -22.48 8.96 -8.88
N GLY A 30 -22.03 7.94 -9.62
CA GLY A 30 -20.94 8.07 -10.58
C GLY A 30 -19.60 8.42 -9.90
N PHE A 31 -19.36 7.92 -8.69
CA PHE A 31 -18.09 8.11 -7.98
C PHE A 31 -17.06 7.03 -8.34
N ILE A 32 -17.53 5.81 -8.56
CA ILE A 32 -16.69 4.67 -8.95
C ILE A 32 -17.36 3.86 -10.05
N THR A 33 -16.55 3.13 -10.80
CA THR A 33 -17.01 2.04 -11.67
C THR A 33 -16.18 0.80 -11.40
N GLN A 34 -16.81 -0.37 -11.40
CA GLN A 34 -16.11 -1.63 -11.24
C GLN A 34 -15.51 -2.05 -12.59
N HIS A 35 -14.24 -2.47 -12.58
CA HIS A 35 -13.58 -3.05 -13.76
C HIS A 35 -13.49 -4.57 -13.65
N GLN A 36 -13.17 -5.07 -12.45
CA GLN A 36 -13.14 -6.49 -12.11
C GLN A 36 -13.59 -6.65 -10.64
N SER A 37 -13.89 -7.88 -10.21
CA SER A 37 -14.11 -8.21 -8.80
C SER A 37 -13.02 -7.62 -7.91
N GLY A 38 -13.37 -6.72 -7.00
CA GLY A 38 -12.40 -6.07 -6.10
C GLY A 38 -11.48 -5.02 -6.75
N VAL A 39 -11.69 -4.63 -8.01
CA VAL A 39 -10.91 -3.59 -8.70
C VAL A 39 -11.84 -2.50 -9.22
N TYR A 40 -11.74 -1.32 -8.60
CA TYR A 40 -12.58 -0.16 -8.91
C TYR A 40 -11.78 0.96 -9.54
N THR A 41 -12.36 1.65 -10.51
CA THR A 41 -11.87 2.92 -11.05
C THR A 41 -12.59 4.07 -10.35
N PHE A 42 -11.82 5.01 -9.79
CA PHE A 42 -12.38 6.24 -9.25
C PHE A 42 -12.66 7.22 -10.38
N LEU A 43 -13.93 7.61 -10.52
CA LEU A 43 -14.36 8.63 -11.47
C LEU A 43 -14.03 10.03 -10.91
N PRO A 44 -14.11 11.11 -11.71
CA PRO A 44 -13.64 12.44 -11.29
C PRO A 44 -14.20 12.93 -9.95
N LEU A 45 -15.48 12.66 -9.64
CA LEU A 45 -16.05 13.00 -8.32
C LEU A 45 -15.44 12.17 -7.19
N GLY A 46 -15.34 10.85 -7.37
CA GLY A 46 -14.72 9.94 -6.40
C GLY A 46 -13.26 10.30 -6.15
N TRP A 47 -12.53 10.63 -7.21
CA TRP A 47 -11.13 11.04 -7.10
C TRP A 47 -10.97 12.34 -6.33
N ARG A 48 -11.83 13.35 -6.55
CA ARG A 48 -11.80 14.60 -5.78
C ARG A 48 -12.06 14.38 -4.29
N VAL A 49 -12.99 13.48 -3.94
CA VAL A 49 -13.23 13.12 -2.54
C VAL A 49 -12.02 12.41 -1.94
N MET A 50 -11.44 11.45 -2.68
CA MET A 50 -10.23 10.74 -2.28
C MET A 50 -9.06 11.69 -2.02
N LEU A 51 -8.83 12.69 -2.89
CA LEU A 51 -7.79 13.70 -2.69
C LEU A 51 -8.03 14.56 -1.45
N LYS A 52 -9.27 14.94 -1.16
CA LYS A 52 -9.60 15.67 0.08
C LYS A 52 -9.27 14.84 1.32
N ILE A 53 -9.63 13.56 1.32
CA ILE A 53 -9.32 12.65 2.42
C ILE A 53 -7.80 12.51 2.59
N GLN A 54 -7.06 12.34 1.50
CA GLN A 54 -5.60 12.28 1.55
C GLN A 54 -4.98 13.56 2.12
N ASN A 55 -5.49 14.74 1.73
CA ASN A 55 -4.97 16.01 2.25
C ASN A 55 -5.18 16.17 3.75
N ILE A 56 -6.36 15.82 4.28
CA ILE A 56 -6.59 15.81 5.73
C ILE A 56 -5.60 14.88 6.43
N ILE A 57 -5.36 13.69 5.85
CA ILE A 57 -4.37 12.76 6.42
C ILE A 57 -2.98 13.38 6.44
N ARG A 58 -2.55 14.04 5.35
CA ARG A 58 -1.25 14.72 5.29
C ARG A 58 -1.15 15.82 6.35
N GLU A 59 -2.15 16.69 6.43
CA GLU A 59 -2.20 17.78 7.41
C GLU A 59 -2.04 17.26 8.85
N GLU A 60 -2.75 16.19 9.22
CA GLU A 60 -2.64 15.58 10.54
C GLU A 60 -1.30 14.86 10.78
N MET A 61 -0.74 14.25 9.74
CA MET A 61 0.56 13.56 9.82
C MET A 61 1.74 14.55 9.90
N ASP A 62 1.69 15.63 9.13
CA ASP A 62 2.66 16.71 9.16
C ASP A 62 2.62 17.42 10.52
N ALA A 63 1.44 17.58 11.11
CA ALA A 63 1.26 18.16 12.45
C ALA A 63 1.97 17.37 13.56
N ILE A 64 2.11 16.04 13.42
CA ILE A 64 2.87 15.19 14.36
C ILE A 64 4.36 15.05 13.97
N GLY A 65 4.82 15.78 12.94
CA GLY A 65 6.21 15.74 12.46
C GLY A 65 6.56 14.49 11.66
N ALA A 66 5.55 13.79 11.10
CA ALA A 66 5.80 12.68 10.21
C ALA A 66 6.25 13.15 8.83
N GLN A 67 7.00 12.30 8.12
CA GLN A 67 7.52 12.62 6.79
C GLN A 67 6.92 11.68 5.76
N GLU A 68 6.30 12.25 4.72
CA GLU A 68 5.77 11.47 3.60
C GLU A 68 6.91 11.03 2.69
N LEU A 69 6.89 9.75 2.32
CA LEU A 69 7.76 9.18 1.31
C LEU A 69 6.96 8.25 0.40
N LEU A 70 7.51 7.91 -0.76
CA LEU A 70 6.87 7.01 -1.71
C LEU A 70 7.77 5.80 -1.97
N MET A 71 7.35 4.62 -1.49
CA MET A 71 8.07 3.37 -1.76
C MET A 71 7.54 2.70 -3.02
N PRO A 72 8.34 1.87 -3.71
CA PRO A 72 7.85 1.15 -4.89
C PRO A 72 6.79 0.11 -4.52
N ALA A 73 5.72 0.01 -5.32
CA ALA A 73 4.70 -1.02 -5.15
C ALA A 73 5.22 -2.42 -5.55
N LEU A 74 6.16 -2.45 -6.50
CA LEU A 74 6.87 -3.65 -6.91
C LEU A 74 8.12 -3.83 -6.05
N THR A 75 8.26 -5.01 -5.46
CA THR A 75 9.36 -5.33 -4.54
C THR A 75 9.98 -6.66 -4.94
N THR A 76 11.28 -6.84 -4.68
CA THR A 76 11.96 -8.11 -4.99
C THR A 76 11.56 -9.18 -3.98
N GLY A 77 11.40 -10.42 -4.43
CA GLY A 77 11.08 -11.54 -3.55
C GLY A 77 12.12 -11.78 -2.46
N ASP A 78 13.38 -11.40 -2.70
CA ASP A 78 14.48 -11.52 -1.74
C ASP A 78 14.17 -10.81 -0.41
N VAL A 79 13.54 -9.63 -0.47
CA VAL A 79 13.19 -8.84 0.72
C VAL A 79 12.16 -9.57 1.60
N TRP A 80 11.18 -10.21 0.97
CA TRP A 80 10.13 -10.97 1.64
C TRP A 80 10.61 -12.34 2.15
N LYS A 81 11.56 -12.97 1.45
CA LYS A 81 12.20 -14.22 1.89
C LYS A 81 13.07 -13.95 3.13
N LEU A 82 13.74 -12.80 3.18
CA LEU A 82 14.52 -12.38 4.36
C LEU A 82 13.65 -12.21 5.61
N SER A 83 12.43 -11.68 5.46
CA SER A 83 11.47 -11.56 6.57
C SER A 83 10.73 -12.87 6.89
N GLY A 84 10.87 -13.89 6.04
CA GLY A 84 10.06 -15.12 6.08
C GLY A 84 8.59 -14.92 5.72
N ARG A 85 8.21 -13.70 5.27
CA ARG A 85 6.81 -13.39 4.95
C ARG A 85 6.41 -13.84 3.55
N TRP A 86 7.38 -14.17 2.70
CA TRP A 86 7.14 -14.71 1.37
C TRP A 86 6.26 -15.97 1.37
N GLU A 87 6.56 -16.93 2.24
CA GLU A 87 5.77 -18.14 2.42
C GLU A 87 4.51 -17.87 3.24
N SER A 88 4.61 -17.05 4.30
CA SER A 88 3.50 -16.80 5.23
C SER A 88 2.27 -16.15 4.60
N PHE A 89 2.47 -15.22 3.65
CA PHE A 89 1.36 -14.58 2.94
C PHE A 89 0.67 -15.53 1.95
N GLY A 90 1.30 -16.66 1.61
CA GLY A 90 0.70 -17.70 0.79
C GLY A 90 0.17 -17.15 -0.54
N LYS A 91 -1.16 -17.23 -0.71
CA LYS A 91 -1.91 -16.85 -1.90
C LYS A 91 -2.38 -15.39 -1.90
N ASP A 92 -2.40 -14.73 -0.75
CA ASP A 92 -2.92 -13.36 -0.63
C ASP A 92 -1.95 -12.31 -1.20
N MET A 93 -0.70 -12.71 -1.45
CA MET A 93 0.32 -11.88 -2.08
C MET A 93 0.45 -12.22 -3.56
N PHE A 94 0.34 -11.20 -4.41
CA PHE A 94 0.63 -11.34 -5.82
C PHE A 94 2.14 -11.57 -6.03
N LYS A 95 2.47 -12.78 -6.49
CA LYS A 95 3.82 -13.18 -6.87
C LYS A 95 3.92 -13.23 -8.38
N LEU A 96 4.92 -12.55 -8.91
CA LEU A 96 5.17 -12.41 -10.34
C LEU A 96 6.63 -12.80 -10.62
N LYS A 97 6.93 -13.05 -11.89
CA LYS A 97 8.31 -13.19 -12.36
C LYS A 97 8.60 -12.11 -13.37
N ASP A 98 9.76 -11.48 -13.24
CA ASP A 98 10.24 -10.55 -14.25
C ASP A 98 10.66 -11.30 -15.54
N ARG A 99 11.03 -10.55 -16.58
CA ARG A 99 11.48 -11.13 -17.86
C ARG A 99 12.75 -11.99 -17.74
N LYS A 100 13.54 -11.80 -16.68
CA LYS A 100 14.77 -12.54 -16.38
C LYS A 100 14.53 -13.70 -15.40
N GLY A 101 13.27 -13.98 -15.05
CA GLY A 101 12.88 -15.05 -14.13
C GLY A 101 13.06 -14.72 -12.65
N LYS A 102 13.35 -13.46 -12.29
CA LYS A 102 13.48 -13.02 -10.89
C LYS A 102 12.11 -12.92 -10.24
N ASP A 103 12.00 -13.45 -9.03
CA ASP A 103 10.80 -13.32 -8.22
C ASP A 103 10.59 -11.86 -7.79
N ILE A 104 9.39 -11.35 -8.07
CA ILE A 104 8.93 -10.04 -7.62
C ILE A 104 7.54 -10.20 -6.99
N ALA A 105 7.19 -9.31 -6.08
CA ALA A 105 5.86 -9.24 -5.50
C ALA A 105 5.30 -7.82 -5.61
N LEU A 106 3.98 -7.73 -5.82
CA LEU A 106 3.25 -6.51 -5.50
C LEU A 106 3.09 -6.49 -3.99
N ALA A 107 3.64 -5.45 -3.37
CA ALA A 107 3.71 -5.33 -1.92
C ALA A 107 2.30 -5.15 -1.31
N PRO A 108 1.81 -6.12 -0.51
CA PRO A 108 0.56 -5.95 0.25
C PRO A 108 0.73 -4.91 1.36
N THR A 109 1.95 -4.73 1.84
CA THR A 109 2.38 -3.78 2.87
C THR A 109 3.89 -3.55 2.72
N HIS A 110 4.48 -2.62 3.49
CA HIS A 110 5.84 -2.14 3.27
C HIS A 110 6.74 -2.20 4.51
N GLU A 111 6.44 -3.02 5.53
CA GLU A 111 7.27 -3.14 6.74
C GLU A 111 8.73 -3.48 6.42
N GLU A 112 8.96 -4.38 5.47
CA GLU A 112 10.30 -4.83 5.10
C GLU A 112 11.08 -3.73 4.39
N ILE A 113 10.45 -3.03 3.44
CA ILE A 113 11.10 -1.97 2.66
C ILE A 113 11.49 -0.80 3.56
N ILE A 114 10.60 -0.39 4.45
CA ILE A 114 10.89 0.69 5.39
C ILE A 114 11.93 0.27 6.44
N SER A 115 11.96 -1.01 6.84
CA SER A 115 12.99 -1.54 7.76
C SER A 115 14.37 -1.56 7.10
N LEU A 116 14.45 -1.89 5.81
CA LEU A 116 15.69 -1.79 5.03
C LEU A 116 16.14 -0.33 4.89
N LEU A 117 15.20 0.58 4.61
CA LEU A 117 15.48 2.01 4.58
C LEU A 117 16.04 2.49 5.94
N ALA A 118 15.38 2.12 7.04
CA ALA A 118 15.85 2.43 8.38
C ALA A 118 17.26 1.90 8.64
N LYS A 119 17.56 0.67 8.23
CA LYS A 119 18.89 0.05 8.39
C LYS A 119 19.99 0.81 7.63
N ASP A 120 19.67 1.33 6.44
CA ASP A 120 20.66 1.99 5.59
C ASP A 120 20.93 3.44 6.02
N TYR A 121 19.92 4.14 6.52
CA TYR A 121 20.01 5.57 6.84
C TYR A 121 20.12 5.89 8.34
N ILE A 122 19.60 5.06 9.24
CA ILE A 122 19.68 5.29 10.69
C ILE A 122 20.96 4.63 11.22
N ARG A 123 21.92 5.45 11.66
CA ARG A 123 23.23 4.96 12.15
C ARG A 123 23.38 5.11 13.64
N SER A 124 22.69 6.08 14.24
CA SER A 124 22.81 6.41 15.66
C SER A 124 21.44 6.52 16.33
N TYR A 125 21.42 6.29 17.65
CA TYR A 125 20.24 6.55 18.47
C TYR A 125 19.81 8.03 18.45
N ARG A 126 20.73 8.93 18.07
CA ARG A 126 20.48 10.38 17.95
C ARG A 126 19.60 10.72 16.76
N ASP A 127 19.57 9.88 15.74
CA ASP A 127 18.75 10.09 14.54
C ASP A 127 17.26 9.81 14.84
N LEU A 128 16.95 9.18 15.97
CA LEU A 128 15.58 8.89 16.41
C LEU A 128 15.02 10.00 17.31
N PRO A 129 13.68 10.15 17.41
CA PRO A 129 12.64 9.38 16.72
C PRO A 129 12.49 9.76 15.24
N GLN A 130 12.02 8.82 14.42
CA GLN A 130 11.63 9.06 13.03
C GLN A 130 10.22 8.53 12.81
N ILE A 131 9.40 9.30 12.10
CA ILE A 131 8.03 8.91 11.76
C ILE A 131 7.90 9.04 10.25
N TRP A 132 7.71 7.92 9.59
CA TRP A 132 7.61 7.86 8.13
C TRP A 132 6.27 7.27 7.73
N TYR A 133 5.67 7.82 6.69
CA TYR A 133 4.42 7.32 6.14
C TYR A 133 4.38 7.43 4.63
N GLN A 134 3.43 6.71 4.02
CA GLN A 134 3.16 6.83 2.61
C GLN A 134 1.66 6.69 2.33
N LEU A 135 1.19 7.36 1.28
CA LEU A 135 -0.14 7.19 0.72
C LEU A 135 0.00 6.53 -0.66
N GLN A 136 -0.21 5.22 -0.70
CA GLN A 136 -0.03 4.43 -1.92
C GLN A 136 -1.11 3.35 -2.04
N THR A 137 -1.43 3.00 -3.28
CA THR A 137 -2.25 1.82 -3.60
C THR A 137 -1.53 0.53 -3.17
N LYS A 138 -2.28 -0.36 -2.53
CA LYS A 138 -1.82 -1.71 -2.12
C LYS A 138 -2.58 -2.77 -2.88
N PHE A 139 -1.95 -3.93 -3.03
CA PHE A 139 -2.48 -5.06 -3.76
C PHE A 139 -2.52 -6.27 -2.84
N ARG A 140 -3.70 -6.84 -2.66
CA ARG A 140 -3.91 -8.10 -1.94
C ARG A 140 -4.85 -8.96 -2.75
N ASP A 141 -4.50 -10.22 -2.96
CA ASP A 141 -5.36 -11.15 -3.68
C ASP A 141 -6.42 -11.71 -2.73
N GLU A 142 -7.37 -10.86 -2.35
CA GLU A 142 -8.46 -11.24 -1.47
C GLU A 142 -9.33 -12.31 -2.16
N PRO A 143 -9.52 -13.50 -1.57
CA PRO A 143 -10.23 -14.60 -2.22
C PRO A 143 -11.71 -14.30 -2.49
N ARG A 144 -12.32 -13.38 -1.73
CA ARG A 144 -13.70 -12.92 -1.93
C ARG A 144 -13.84 -11.43 -1.57
N PRO A 145 -13.53 -10.50 -2.48
CA PRO A 145 -13.73 -9.09 -2.23
C PRO A 145 -15.25 -8.80 -2.13
N ARG A 146 -15.71 -8.28 -1.00
CA ARG A 146 -17.12 -7.93 -0.75
C ARG A 146 -17.27 -6.48 -0.28
N GLY A 147 -18.44 -5.88 -0.50
CA GLY A 147 -18.77 -4.59 0.09
C GLY A 147 -18.12 -3.37 -0.58
N GLY A 148 -17.75 -3.44 -1.85
CA GLY A 148 -17.26 -2.28 -2.60
C GLY A 148 -15.79 -1.97 -2.31
N ILE A 149 -15.50 -0.70 -2.02
CA ILE A 149 -14.16 -0.22 -1.65
C ILE A 149 -13.70 -0.78 -0.28
N LEU A 150 -14.63 -1.25 0.56
CA LEU A 150 -14.33 -1.70 1.93
C LEU A 150 -13.53 -3.01 1.98
N SER A 151 -13.77 -3.94 1.05
CA SER A 151 -12.94 -5.13 0.86
C SER A 151 -12.76 -5.35 -0.65
N SER A 152 -11.59 -4.92 -1.11
CA SER A 152 -11.21 -4.86 -2.53
C SER A 152 -9.80 -5.42 -2.72
N GLN A 153 -9.54 -6.11 -3.82
CA GLN A 153 -8.19 -6.61 -4.15
C GLN A 153 -7.19 -5.49 -4.38
N ARG A 154 -7.67 -4.37 -4.92
CA ARG A 154 -6.92 -3.13 -5.07
C ARG A 154 -7.43 -2.11 -4.06
N ILE A 155 -6.73 -2.00 -2.93
CA ILE A 155 -7.09 -1.02 -1.91
C ILE A 155 -6.33 0.27 -2.19
N HIS A 156 -7.09 1.33 -2.49
CA HIS A 156 -6.53 2.67 -2.61
C HIS A 156 -6.26 3.20 -1.20
N ASN A 157 -4.98 3.33 -0.85
CA ASN A 157 -4.49 3.90 0.42
C ASN A 157 -4.90 3.12 1.68
N GLU A 158 -4.30 1.95 1.88
CA GLU A 158 -4.11 1.51 3.27
C GLU A 158 -2.99 2.33 3.89
N ARG A 159 -3.31 3.01 4.99
CA ARG A 159 -2.36 3.78 5.78
C ARG A 159 -1.33 2.81 6.35
N PHE A 160 -0.08 2.98 5.96
CA PHE A 160 1.03 2.40 6.70
C PHE A 160 1.79 3.54 7.36
N ILE A 161 1.59 3.71 8.67
CA ILE A 161 2.37 4.61 9.52
C ILE A 161 3.36 3.73 10.26
N GLN A 162 4.66 3.95 10.05
CA GLN A 162 5.66 3.32 10.89
C GLN A 162 6.33 4.36 11.77
N LEU A 163 6.16 4.17 13.07
CA LEU A 163 6.73 5.00 14.12
C LEU A 163 7.99 4.29 14.64
N LEU A 164 9.16 4.90 14.48
CA LEU A 164 10.41 4.43 15.08
C LEU A 164 10.73 5.30 16.29
N THR A 165 10.45 4.78 17.48
CA THR A 165 10.71 5.46 18.76
C THR A 165 12.03 5.03 19.39
N LYS A 166 12.63 5.91 20.20
CA LYS A 166 13.85 5.63 20.98
C LYS A 166 13.74 4.45 21.95
N THR A 167 12.52 4.00 22.26
CA THR A 167 12.24 2.93 23.23
C THR A 167 12.49 1.53 22.66
N GLY A 168 13.74 1.25 22.26
CA GLY A 168 14.51 -0.01 22.23
C GLY A 168 13.92 -1.41 21.97
N LYS A 169 12.60 -1.65 21.91
CA LYS A 169 12.00 -2.99 21.81
C LYS A 169 11.90 -3.47 20.36
N VAL A 170 11.53 -2.61 19.41
CA VAL A 170 11.46 -2.99 17.98
C VAL A 170 12.87 -3.04 17.35
N TRP A 171 13.75 -2.13 17.75
CA TRP A 171 15.14 -2.02 17.27
C TRP A 171 15.93 -3.31 17.48
N LYS A 172 15.80 -3.96 18.65
CA LYS A 172 16.49 -5.23 18.94
C LYS A 172 15.98 -6.40 18.11
N SER A 173 14.70 -6.42 17.73
CA SER A 173 14.09 -7.51 16.95
C SER A 173 14.43 -7.42 15.46
N VAL A 174 14.28 -6.23 14.87
CA VAL A 174 14.58 -5.97 13.45
C VAL A 174 16.08 -6.17 13.17
N ILE A 175 16.96 -5.68 14.05
CA ILE A 175 18.41 -5.87 13.89
C ILE A 175 18.84 -7.31 14.19
N ARG A 176 18.20 -8.04 15.13
CA ARG A 176 18.53 -9.46 15.37
C ARG A 176 18.25 -10.33 14.16
N ASN A 177 17.12 -10.12 13.49
CA ASN A 177 16.73 -10.94 12.35
C ASN A 177 17.51 -10.58 11.06
N ILE A 178 17.99 -9.34 10.94
CA ILE A 178 18.75 -8.87 9.77
C ILE A 178 20.27 -9.00 9.96
N LYS A 179 20.76 -9.43 11.14
CA LYS A 179 22.18 -9.70 11.42
C LYS A 179 22.73 -10.99 10.79
N LYS A 180 21.91 -11.80 10.10
CA LYS A 180 22.46 -12.83 9.21
C LYS A 180 23.22 -12.12 8.08
N PRO A 181 24.50 -12.45 7.84
CA PRO A 181 25.28 -11.78 6.81
C PRO A 181 24.59 -11.92 5.45
N ILE A 182 24.37 -10.80 4.79
CA ILE A 182 24.00 -10.75 3.38
C ILE A 182 25.17 -11.39 2.62
N PRO A 183 24.97 -12.43 1.78
CA PRO A 183 26.02 -12.83 0.86
C PRO A 183 26.33 -11.61 0.00
N LYS A 184 27.57 -11.12 0.05
CA LYS A 184 28.04 -10.04 -0.80
C LYS A 184 27.65 -10.40 -2.24
N PHE A 185 26.78 -9.61 -2.86
CA PHE A 185 26.58 -9.71 -4.31
C PHE A 185 27.94 -9.43 -4.94
N SER A 186 28.56 -10.49 -5.47
CA SER A 186 29.75 -10.39 -6.31
C SER A 186 29.45 -9.39 -7.43
N ARG A 187 30.35 -8.43 -7.62
CA ARG A 187 30.31 -7.51 -8.78
C ARG A 187 30.79 -8.20 -10.07
N ASP A 188 31.10 -9.49 -10.03
CA ASP A 188 31.59 -10.25 -11.16
C ASP A 188 30.50 -11.18 -11.69
N ALA A 189 29.64 -10.64 -12.56
CA ALA A 189 28.83 -11.40 -13.52
C ALA A 189 28.41 -10.46 -14.66
N VAL A 190 29.37 -10.24 -15.55
CA VAL A 190 29.11 -10.06 -17.00
C VAL A 190 28.58 -11.37 -17.55
#